data_AF-A0A7Y7INB5-F1
#
_entry.id   AF-A0A7Y7INB5-F1
#
_cell.length_a   1.000
_cell.length_b   1.000
_cell.length_c   1.000
_cell.angle_alpha   90.00
_cell.angle_beta   90.00
_cell.angle_gamma   90.00
#
_symmetry.space_group_name_H-M   'P 1'
#
loop_
_entity.id
_entity.type
_entity.pdbx_description
1 polymer ?
#
loop_
_entity_poly.entity_id
_entity_poly.type
_entity_poly.pdbx_seq_one_letter_code
_entity_poly.pdbx_strand_id
1 'polypeptide(L)'
;MLAFVDARLAYEIDVVAAARAQARGNAVIVDTRKGRSWDHGHVAGAMHLPEDALDSLPAALPRDRTLIVYGWGPGCNGATHTARRLLAAGFEVREMLGGYEYWVRNGFPVITAGTGPRLESDPLVTAESDQAVHAAAPAPVPGHGLRHAGWAGK
;
A
#
# COMPACT_ATOMS: atom_id res chain seq x y z
N MET A 1 -21.99 -19.15 5.22
CA MET A 1 -21.78 -18.07 4.23
C MET A 1 -21.64 -16.71 4.91
N LEU A 2 -22.58 -16.28 5.77
CA LEU A 2 -22.48 -15.00 6.48
C LEU A 2 -21.15 -14.81 7.24
N ALA A 3 -20.76 -15.76 8.10
CA ALA A 3 -19.48 -15.69 8.82
C ALA A 3 -18.23 -15.57 7.92
N PHE A 4 -18.28 -16.14 6.71
CA PHE A 4 -17.20 -15.97 5.75
C PHE A 4 -17.16 -14.54 5.20
N VAL A 5 -18.33 -13.97 4.86
CA VAL A 5 -18.44 -12.59 4.40
C VAL A 5 -18.01 -11.61 5.50
N ASP A 6 -18.40 -11.86 6.75
CA ASP A 6 -18.00 -11.03 7.90
C ASP A 6 -16.48 -11.08 8.12
N ALA A 7 -15.88 -12.27 8.08
CA ALA A 7 -14.42 -12.41 8.18
C ALA A 7 -13.71 -11.70 7.02
N ARG A 8 -14.27 -11.78 5.82
CA ARG A 8 -13.75 -11.10 4.64
C ARG A 8 -13.80 -9.58 4.81
N LEU A 9 -14.91 -9.02 5.26
CA LEU A 9 -15.05 -7.57 5.53
C LEU A 9 -14.15 -7.10 6.67
N ALA A 10 -13.91 -7.93 7.69
CA ALA A 10 -12.98 -7.61 8.76
C ALA A 10 -11.53 -7.52 8.25
N TYR A 11 -11.12 -8.47 7.39
CA TYR A 11 -9.76 -8.57 6.88
C TYR A 11 -9.47 -7.65 5.68
N GLU A 12 -10.34 -7.59 4.68
CA GLU A 12 -10.13 -6.81 3.45
C GLU A 12 -10.55 -5.34 3.62
N ILE A 13 -9.90 -4.44 2.90
CA ILE A 13 -10.21 -3.01 2.89
C ILE A 13 -10.19 -2.49 1.44
N ASP A 14 -11.18 -1.68 1.05
CA ASP A 14 -11.13 -1.02 -0.26
C ASP A 14 -10.16 0.17 -0.27
N VAL A 15 -9.87 0.70 -1.46
CA VAL A 15 -8.90 1.81 -1.64
C VAL A 15 -9.33 3.11 -0.95
N VAL A 16 -10.63 3.39 -0.84
CA VAL A 16 -11.14 4.63 -0.22
C VAL A 16 -10.98 4.56 1.29
N ALA A 17 -11.39 3.45 1.89
CA ALA A 17 -11.24 3.19 3.31
C ALA A 17 -9.76 3.12 3.72
N ALA A 18 -8.90 2.55 2.88
CA ALA A 18 -7.45 2.54 3.07
C ALA A 18 -6.85 3.94 3.08
N ALA A 19 -7.18 4.76 2.08
CA ALA A 19 -6.71 6.14 2.00
C ALA A 19 -7.17 6.98 3.22
N ARG A 20 -8.44 6.81 3.64
CA ARG A 20 -8.98 7.43 4.86
C ARG A 20 -8.26 6.96 6.13
N ALA A 21 -7.95 5.67 6.25
CA ALA A 21 -7.22 5.12 7.39
C ALA A 21 -5.78 5.65 7.46
N GLN A 22 -5.11 5.75 6.31
CA GLN A 22 -3.77 6.32 6.19
C GLN A 22 -3.76 7.82 6.57
N ALA A 23 -4.71 8.61 6.04
CA ALA A 23 -4.82 10.04 6.31
C ALA A 23 -5.07 10.35 7.80
N ARG A 24 -5.78 9.47 8.52
CA ARG A 24 -5.98 9.57 9.98
C ARG A 24 -4.77 9.14 10.81
N GLY A 25 -3.73 8.56 10.19
CA GLY A 25 -2.57 8.02 10.89
C GLY A 25 -2.81 6.67 11.58
N ASN A 26 -3.99 6.06 11.39
CA ASN A 26 -4.36 4.79 12.03
C ASN A 26 -3.72 3.57 11.36
N ALA A 27 -3.24 3.73 10.13
CA ALA A 27 -2.68 2.66 9.33
C ALA A 27 -1.45 3.09 8.55
N VAL A 28 -0.61 2.10 8.22
CA VAL A 28 0.53 2.25 7.31
C VAL A 28 0.30 1.39 6.09
N ILE A 29 0.40 2.00 4.91
CA ILE A 29 0.30 1.29 3.65
C ILE A 29 1.63 0.57 3.36
N VAL A 30 1.56 -0.68 2.89
CA VAL A 30 2.72 -1.52 2.60
C VAL A 30 2.63 -2.03 1.16
N ASP A 31 3.61 -1.66 0.33
CA ASP A 31 3.74 -2.12 -1.05
C ASP A 31 4.51 -3.45 -1.08
N THR A 32 3.86 -4.51 -1.57
CA THR A 32 4.47 -5.84 -1.63
C THR A 32 5.07 -6.17 -3.00
N ARG A 33 5.07 -5.22 -3.94
CA ARG A 33 5.54 -5.43 -5.32
C ARG A 33 7.07 -5.39 -5.36
N LYS A 34 7.62 -5.86 -6.48
CA LYS A 34 9.08 -5.86 -6.72
C LYS A 34 9.64 -4.43 -6.78
N GLY A 35 10.93 -4.27 -6.47
CA GLY A 35 11.63 -2.96 -6.47
C GLY A 35 11.38 -2.12 -7.73
N ARG A 36 11.52 -2.71 -8.93
CA ARG A 36 11.23 -1.99 -10.19
C ARG A 36 9.82 -1.38 -10.27
N SER A 37 8.83 -2.01 -9.63
CA SER A 37 7.45 -1.53 -9.59
C SER A 37 7.29 -0.39 -8.59
N TRP A 38 7.94 -0.51 -7.44
CA TRP A 38 8.05 0.55 -6.44
C TRP A 38 8.71 1.80 -7.02
N ASP A 39 9.86 1.64 -7.68
CA ASP A 39 10.65 2.72 -8.27
C ASP A 39 9.88 3.44 -9.40
N HIS A 40 9.11 2.68 -10.18
CA HIS A 40 8.24 3.24 -11.22
C HIS A 40 7.14 4.13 -10.62
N GLY A 41 6.54 3.68 -9.52
CA GLY A 41 5.66 4.50 -8.70
C GLY A 41 4.90 3.69 -7.66
N HIS A 42 4.62 4.30 -6.51
CA HIS A 42 4.01 3.67 -5.34
C HIS A 42 3.09 4.62 -4.58
N VAL A 43 2.25 4.09 -3.70
CA VAL A 43 1.37 4.90 -2.84
C VAL A 43 2.20 5.86 -1.98
N ALA A 44 1.84 7.13 -1.93
CA ALA A 44 2.58 8.10 -1.13
C ALA A 44 2.53 7.75 0.36
N GLY A 45 3.68 7.81 1.02
CA GLY A 45 3.82 7.43 2.44
C GLY A 45 3.69 5.92 2.71
N ALA A 46 3.75 5.07 1.68
CA ALA A 46 3.85 3.62 1.88
C ALA A 46 5.25 3.20 2.38
N MET A 47 5.33 2.01 2.96
CA MET A 47 6.58 1.27 3.19
C MET A 47 6.74 0.20 2.10
N HIS A 48 7.96 -0.04 1.65
CA HIS A 48 8.24 -1.10 0.68
C HIS A 48 8.63 -2.40 1.41
N LEU A 49 7.89 -3.48 1.16
CA LEU A 49 8.16 -4.82 1.69
C LEU A 49 8.00 -5.85 0.57
N PRO A 50 8.98 -5.96 -0.33
CA PRO A 50 8.94 -6.94 -1.41
C PRO A 50 9.02 -8.37 -0.86
N GLU A 51 8.57 -9.35 -1.64
CA GLU A 51 8.44 -10.75 -1.21
C GLU A 51 9.75 -11.37 -0.69
N ASP A 52 10.90 -10.97 -1.24
CA ASP A 52 12.24 -11.37 -0.80
C ASP A 52 12.63 -10.84 0.58
N ALA A 53 11.99 -9.77 1.06
CA ALA A 53 12.18 -9.24 2.40
C ALA A 53 11.33 -9.96 3.48
N LEU A 54 10.48 -10.92 3.10
CA LEU A 54 9.60 -11.64 4.03
C LEU A 54 10.31 -12.73 4.85
N ASP A 55 11.49 -13.17 4.43
CA ASP A 55 12.29 -14.14 5.18
C ASP A 55 12.84 -13.55 6.49
N SER A 56 13.03 -12.23 6.52
CA SER A 56 13.42 -11.49 7.72
C SER A 56 12.68 -10.14 7.76
N LEU A 57 11.49 -10.16 8.38
CA LEU A 57 10.65 -8.97 8.51
C LEU A 57 11.43 -7.79 9.12
N PRO A 58 11.38 -6.59 8.52
CA PRO A 58 12.08 -5.43 9.04
C PRO A 58 11.64 -5.07 10.46
N ALA A 59 12.60 -4.84 11.35
CA ALA A 59 12.34 -4.37 12.72
C ALA A 59 11.63 -3.00 12.75
N ALA A 60 11.73 -2.23 11.67
CA ALA A 60 11.09 -0.92 11.50
C ALA A 60 9.58 -1.00 11.24
N LEU A 61 9.00 -2.19 11.00
CA LEU A 61 7.56 -2.31 10.80
C LEU A 61 6.81 -1.91 12.07
N PRO A 62 5.85 -0.98 11.98
CA PRO A 62 5.11 -0.51 13.15
C PRO A 62 4.24 -1.63 13.73
N ARG A 63 4.23 -1.72 15.06
CA ARG A 63 3.43 -2.69 15.83
C ARG A 63 2.17 -2.07 16.43
N ASP A 64 2.11 -0.75 16.46
CA ASP A 64 1.07 0.07 17.08
C ASP A 64 -0.03 0.51 16.09
N ARG A 65 0.11 0.12 14.82
CA ARG A 65 -0.78 0.52 13.72
C ARG A 65 -1.11 -0.66 12.82
N THR A 66 -2.28 -0.60 12.19
CA THR A 66 -2.67 -1.60 11.19
C THR A 66 -1.79 -1.47 9.94
N LEU A 67 -1.22 -2.58 9.48
CA LEU A 67 -0.54 -2.67 8.18
C LEU A 67 -1.57 -2.96 7.09
N ILE A 68 -1.67 -2.10 6.09
CA ILE A 68 -2.52 -2.32 4.93
C ILE A 68 -1.63 -2.71 3.76
N VAL A 69 -1.64 -3.98 3.37
CA VAL A 69 -0.79 -4.48 2.29
C VAL A 69 -1.47 -4.36 0.92
N TYR A 70 -0.69 -4.11 -0.12
CA TYR A 70 -1.20 -4.11 -1.49
C TYR A 70 -0.21 -4.70 -2.51
N GLY A 71 -0.78 -5.30 -3.56
CA GLY A 71 -0.09 -5.76 -4.75
C GLY A 71 -0.49 -4.95 -5.98
N TRP A 72 -0.25 -5.49 -7.18
CA TRP A 72 -0.60 -4.77 -8.42
C TRP A 72 -2.09 -4.44 -8.54
N GLY A 73 -2.95 -5.43 -8.32
CA GLY A 73 -4.39 -5.33 -8.50
C GLY A 73 -5.06 -6.68 -8.33
N PRO A 74 -6.33 -6.84 -8.76
CA PRO A 74 -7.14 -8.04 -8.53
C PRO A 74 -6.55 -9.35 -9.07
N GLY A 75 -5.63 -9.29 -10.04
CA GLY A 75 -4.95 -10.46 -10.61
C GLY A 75 -3.68 -10.89 -9.87
N CYS A 76 -3.41 -10.40 -8.66
CA CYS A 76 -2.16 -10.63 -7.94
C CYS A 76 -2.39 -11.13 -6.50
N ASN A 77 -1.77 -12.26 -6.14
CA ASN A 77 -1.82 -12.83 -4.77
C ASN A 77 -0.64 -12.40 -3.87
N GLY A 78 0.24 -11.51 -4.35
CA GLY A 78 1.43 -11.10 -3.59
C GLY A 78 1.10 -10.44 -2.26
N ALA A 79 0.02 -9.63 -2.23
CA ALA A 79 -0.48 -9.01 -1.01
C ALA A 79 -0.96 -10.08 -0.01
N THR A 80 -1.75 -11.05 -0.45
CA THR A 80 -2.25 -12.15 0.38
C THR A 80 -1.13 -12.99 0.97
N HIS A 81 -0.09 -13.33 0.19
CA HIS A 81 1.07 -14.06 0.70
C HIS A 81 1.83 -13.28 1.78
N THR A 82 1.99 -11.98 1.58
CA THR A 82 2.63 -11.07 2.55
C THR A 82 1.79 -10.94 3.82
N ALA A 83 0.48 -10.73 3.68
CA ALA A 83 -0.44 -10.64 4.81
C ALA A 83 -0.40 -11.88 5.68
N ARG A 84 -0.41 -13.07 5.08
CA ARG A 84 -0.29 -14.34 5.82
C ARG A 84 0.97 -14.37 6.69
N ARG A 85 2.11 -13.91 6.17
CA ARG A 85 3.39 -13.89 6.90
C ARG A 85 3.35 -12.89 8.06
N LEU A 86 2.82 -11.69 7.81
CA LEU A 86 2.70 -10.64 8.83
C LEU A 86 1.71 -11.02 9.95
N LEU A 87 0.55 -11.58 9.59
CA LEU A 87 -0.43 -12.11 10.55
C LEU A 87 0.19 -13.22 11.42
N ALA A 88 0.93 -14.15 10.81
CA ALA A 88 1.63 -15.20 11.55
C ALA A 88 2.72 -14.66 12.50
N ALA A 89 3.25 -13.47 12.21
CA ALA A 89 4.21 -12.75 13.06
C ALA A 89 3.53 -11.83 14.10
N GLY A 90 2.19 -11.84 14.19
CA GLY A 90 1.41 -11.10 15.18
C GLY A 90 1.18 -9.63 14.87
N PHE A 91 1.29 -9.22 13.60
CA PHE A 91 0.87 -7.88 13.17
C PHE A 91 -0.64 -7.81 12.93
N GLU A 92 -1.22 -6.66 13.18
CA GLU A 92 -2.57 -6.31 12.70
C GLU A 92 -2.49 -5.97 11.21
N VAL A 93 -3.17 -6.73 10.35
CA VAL A 93 -3.04 -6.60 8.89
C VAL A 93 -4.40 -6.57 8.21
N ARG A 94 -4.52 -5.73 7.19
CA ARG A 94 -5.63 -5.75 6.22
C ARG A 94 -5.08 -5.78 4.79
N GLU A 95 -5.82 -6.42 3.89
CA GLU A 95 -5.45 -6.47 2.47
C GLU A 95 -6.24 -5.45 1.67
N MET A 96 -5.54 -4.58 0.92
CA MET A 96 -6.17 -3.56 0.10
C MET A 96 -6.66 -4.13 -1.24
N LEU A 97 -7.98 -4.22 -1.39
CA LEU A 97 -8.62 -4.62 -2.63
C LEU A 97 -8.34 -3.64 -3.75
N GLY A 98 -8.23 -4.15 -4.97
CA GLY A 98 -7.93 -3.35 -6.17
C GLY A 98 -6.46 -2.94 -6.30
N GLY A 99 -5.67 -3.02 -5.23
CA GLY A 99 -4.23 -2.79 -5.24
C GLY A 99 -3.82 -1.41 -5.75
N TYR A 100 -2.59 -1.33 -6.27
CA TYR A 100 -2.05 -0.10 -6.85
C TYR A 100 -2.88 0.41 -8.04
N GLU A 101 -3.42 -0.49 -8.86
CA GLU A 101 -4.23 -0.15 -10.05
C GLU A 101 -5.43 0.73 -9.68
N TYR A 102 -6.25 0.28 -8.71
CA TYR A 102 -7.45 1.03 -8.32
C TYR A 102 -7.12 2.26 -7.47
N TRP A 103 -6.04 2.24 -6.68
CA TRP A 103 -5.56 3.43 -5.97
C TRP A 103 -5.31 4.58 -6.95
N VAL A 104 -4.57 4.28 -8.02
CA VAL A 104 -4.23 5.22 -9.08
C VAL A 104 -5.47 5.68 -9.86
N ARG A 105 -6.37 4.77 -10.23
CA ARG A 105 -7.62 5.15 -10.92
C ARG A 105 -8.54 6.02 -10.07
N ASN A 106 -8.46 5.93 -8.75
CA ASN A 106 -9.13 6.84 -7.83
C ASN A 106 -8.37 8.18 -7.67
N GLY A 107 -7.28 8.42 -8.40
CA GLY A 107 -6.54 9.68 -8.33
C GLY A 107 -5.91 9.97 -6.96
N PHE A 108 -5.67 8.93 -6.14
CA PHE A 108 -5.04 9.08 -4.83
C PHE A 108 -3.52 9.34 -4.95
N PRO A 109 -2.90 9.97 -3.93
CA PRO A 109 -1.49 10.36 -4.00
C PRO A 109 -0.53 9.19 -4.24
N VAL A 110 0.42 9.38 -5.17
CA VAL A 110 1.51 8.45 -5.46
C VAL A 110 2.84 9.19 -5.54
N ILE A 111 3.93 8.49 -5.31
CA ILE A 111 5.30 8.94 -5.59
C ILE A 111 5.77 8.25 -6.87
N THR A 112 6.37 9.00 -7.78
CA THR A 112 6.94 8.52 -9.05
C THR A 112 8.32 9.13 -9.24
N ALA A 113 9.23 8.45 -9.96
CA ALA A 113 10.61 8.88 -10.16
C ALA A 113 10.79 10.15 -11.04
N GLY A 114 9.71 10.70 -11.56
CA GLY A 114 9.70 11.99 -12.26
C GLY A 114 8.39 12.70 -11.96
N THR A 115 8.34 14.01 -12.15
CA THR A 115 7.12 14.83 -12.12
C THR A 115 6.14 14.41 -13.23
N GLY A 116 5.66 13.18 -13.18
CA GLY A 116 4.62 12.62 -14.04
C GLY A 116 3.26 12.90 -13.42
N PRO A 117 2.22 13.10 -14.26
CA PRO A 117 0.95 13.64 -13.81
C PRO A 117 0.35 12.74 -12.73
N ARG A 118 -0.23 13.38 -11.71
CA ARG A 118 -1.34 12.78 -10.98
C ARG A 118 -2.27 12.19 -12.04
N LEU A 119 -2.40 10.87 -12.09
CA LEU A 119 -3.34 10.27 -13.01
C LEU A 119 -4.72 10.81 -12.63
N GLU A 120 -5.36 11.50 -13.57
CA GLU A 120 -6.70 12.05 -13.36
C GLU A 120 -7.59 10.91 -12.88
N SER A 121 -8.40 11.19 -11.84
CA SER A 121 -9.37 10.22 -11.35
C SER A 121 -10.27 9.78 -12.50
N ASP A 122 -10.43 8.48 -12.69
CA ASP A 122 -11.39 7.94 -13.65
C ASP A 122 -12.80 8.10 -13.07
N PRO A 123 -13.64 9.01 -13.60
CA PRO A 123 -14.94 9.31 -13.01
C PRO A 123 -15.91 8.13 -13.03
N LEU A 124 -15.61 7.08 -13.80
CA LEU A 124 -16.42 5.87 -13.88
C LEU A 124 -15.95 4.77 -12.91
N VAL A 125 -14.78 4.92 -12.30
CA VAL A 125 -14.17 3.96 -11.37
C VAL A 125 -14.04 4.53 -9.95
N THR A 126 -14.09 5.87 -9.81
CA THR A 126 -13.97 6.52 -8.50
C THR A 126 -15.19 6.17 -7.65
N ALA A 127 -14.99 5.40 -6.57
CA ALA A 127 -16.09 4.95 -5.72
C ALA A 127 -16.74 6.11 -4.92
N GLU A 128 -16.01 7.22 -4.74
CA GLU A 128 -16.53 8.47 -4.17
C GLU A 128 -15.82 9.70 -4.78
N SER A 129 -16.54 10.82 -4.91
CA SER A 129 -16.04 12.12 -5.41
C SER A 129 -15.42 13.01 -4.32
N ASP A 130 -15.07 12.45 -3.16
CA ASP A 130 -14.72 13.19 -1.95
C ASP A 130 -13.30 13.80 -2.02
N GLN A 131 -13.24 15.10 -2.36
CA GLN A 131 -12.02 15.89 -2.55
C GLN A 131 -11.06 15.87 -1.34
N ALA A 132 -11.55 15.60 -0.13
CA ALA A 132 -10.74 15.60 1.09
C ALA A 132 -9.65 14.51 1.08
N VAL A 133 -9.94 13.32 0.55
CA VAL A 133 -8.96 12.21 0.46
C VAL A 133 -7.95 12.46 -0.66
N HIS A 134 -8.35 13.20 -1.69
CA HIS A 134 -7.52 13.56 -2.83
C HIS A 134 -6.46 14.64 -2.50
N ALA A 135 -6.60 15.41 -1.42
CA ALA A 135 -5.72 16.54 -1.14
C ALA A 135 -4.54 16.24 -0.20
N ALA A 136 -4.67 15.24 0.68
CA ALA A 136 -3.69 15.03 1.75
C ALA A 136 -2.68 13.93 1.38
N ALA A 137 -1.45 14.33 1.03
CA ALA A 137 -0.33 13.40 1.08
C ALA A 137 0.01 13.13 2.56
N PRO A 138 0.03 11.86 3.01
CA PRO A 138 0.40 11.53 4.37
C PRO A 138 1.86 11.89 4.63
N ALA A 139 2.18 12.24 5.88
CA ALA A 139 3.56 12.53 6.27
C ALA A 139 4.48 11.34 5.91
N PRO A 140 5.71 11.60 5.42
CA PRO A 140 6.65 10.52 5.10
C PRO A 140 6.92 9.70 6.36
N VAL A 141 6.96 8.37 6.21
CA VAL A 141 7.32 7.46 7.30
C VAL A 141 8.79 7.72 7.65
N PRO A 142 9.13 8.11 8.91
CA PRO A 142 10.51 8.38 9.28
C PRO A 142 11.39 7.14 9.11
N GLY A 143 12.55 7.29 8.46
CA GLY A 143 13.64 6.32 8.56
C GLY A 143 13.90 5.38 7.37
N HIS A 144 13.20 5.48 6.24
CA HIS A 144 13.43 4.59 5.07
C HIS A 144 14.29 5.19 3.93
N GLY A 145 15.30 5.98 4.30
CA GLY A 145 16.42 6.26 3.40
C GLY A 145 17.41 5.10 3.39
N LEU A 146 17.03 3.94 2.84
CA LEU A 146 18.05 2.96 2.45
C LEU A 146 18.80 3.57 1.27
N ARG A 147 19.99 4.12 1.58
CA ARG A 147 20.96 4.50 0.58
C ARG A 147 21.24 3.27 -0.28
N HIS A 148 20.73 3.25 -1.49
CA HIS A 148 21.26 2.37 -2.52
C HIS A 148 22.70 2.82 -2.76
N ALA A 149 23.65 2.08 -2.18
CA ALA A 149 25.05 2.18 -2.54
C ALA A 149 25.13 2.03 -4.06
N GLY A 150 25.69 3.06 -4.71
CA GLY A 150 25.74 3.16 -6.15
C GLY A 150 26.39 1.93 -6.78
N TRP A 151 25.70 1.34 -7.75
CA TRP A 151 26.35 0.50 -8.74
C TRP A 151 27.07 1.44 -9.72
N ALA A 152 28.35 1.68 -9.45
CA ALA A 152 29.31 2.07 -10.47
C ALA A 152 29.96 0.80 -11.02
N GLY A 153 29.91 0.57 -12.33
CA GLY A 153 30.68 -0.52 -12.92
C GLY A 153 30.27 -0.97 -14.32
N LYS A 154 30.88 -0.28 -15.30
CA LYS A 154 31.34 -0.72 -16.64
C LYS A 154 30.34 -1.28 -17.65
#